data_AF-A0A9R1PCP0-F1
#
_entry.id   AF-A0A9R1PCP0-F1
#
_cell.length_a   1.000
_cell.length_b   1.000
_cell.length_c   1.000
_cell.angle_alpha   90.00
_cell.angle_beta   90.00
_cell.angle_gamma   90.00
#
_symmetry.space_group_name_H-M   'P 1'
#
loop_
_entity.id
_entity.type
_entity.pdbx_description
1 polymer ?
#
loop_
_entity_poly.entity_id
_entity_poly.type
_entity_poly.pdbx_seq_one_letter_code
_entity_poly.pdbx_strand_id
1 'polypeptide(L)'
;MVMKHENWMAQYGRVYKDATEKARRFEIFKSNVGFIEMFNAQNHKFWLGVNQFADITNDEFKTTNTNKGFKANAMRVLSTGFRYENMSFDAVPATMDWRAKGAVTPIKDQG
;
A
#
# COMPACT_ATOMS: atom_id res chain seq x y z
N MET A 1 6.48 -1.66 23.79
CA MET A 1 7.02 -1.64 22.41
C MET A 1 7.59 -2.98 21.97
N VAL A 2 8.46 -3.65 22.74
CA VAL A 2 9.02 -4.97 22.38
C VAL A 2 7.92 -6.01 22.12
N MET A 3 7.00 -6.23 23.08
CA MET A 3 5.88 -7.18 22.90
C MET A 3 4.99 -6.84 21.69
N LYS A 4 4.76 -5.54 21.41
CA LYS A 4 4.00 -5.07 20.23
C LYS A 4 4.71 -5.46 18.93
N HIS A 5 6.04 -5.36 18.90
CA HIS A 5 6.86 -5.79 17.77
C HIS A 5 6.87 -7.32 17.60
N GLU A 6 7.01 -8.09 18.68
CA GLU A 6 6.94 -9.57 18.62
C GLU A 6 5.59 -10.06 18.08
N ASN A 7 4.48 -9.51 18.59
CA ASN A 7 3.14 -9.85 18.11
C ASN A 7 2.94 -9.45 16.64
N TRP A 8 3.42 -8.28 16.24
CA TRP A 8 3.38 -7.82 14.86
C TRP A 8 4.21 -8.71 13.93
N MET A 9 5.41 -9.12 14.36
CA MET A 9 6.24 -10.05 13.58
C MET A 9 5.53 -11.40 13.39
N ALA A 10 4.89 -11.93 14.42
CA ALA A 10 4.11 -13.15 14.34
C ALA A 10 2.91 -13.00 13.37
N GLN A 11 2.21 -11.86 13.43
CA GLN A 11 1.07 -11.57 12.57
C GLN A 11 1.45 -11.48 11.09
N TYR A 12 2.61 -10.88 10.77
CA TYR A 12 3.06 -10.65 9.39
C TYR A 12 4.15 -11.63 8.94
N GLY A 13 4.41 -12.69 9.70
CA GLY A 13 5.40 -13.73 9.37
C GLY A 13 6.82 -13.20 9.19
N ARG A 14 7.23 -12.19 9.98
CA ARG A 14 8.55 -11.55 9.85
C ARG A 14 9.63 -12.38 10.53
N VAL A 15 10.66 -12.72 9.75
CA VAL A 15 11.85 -13.45 10.20
C VAL A 15 13.08 -12.66 9.75
N TYR A 16 14.02 -12.42 10.67
CA TYR A 16 15.23 -11.67 10.41
C TYR A 16 16.47 -12.57 10.41
N LYS A 17 17.49 -12.18 9.65
CA LYS A 17 18.73 -12.93 9.49
C LYS A 17 19.52 -13.13 10.78
N ASP A 18 19.55 -12.10 11.63
CA ASP A 18 20.36 -12.04 12.83
C ASP A 18 19.77 -11.04 13.85
N ALA A 19 20.31 -11.06 15.07
CA ALA A 19 19.86 -10.18 16.15
C ALA A 19 20.11 -8.69 15.85
N THR A 20 21.16 -8.38 15.07
CA THR A 20 21.51 -7.00 14.69
C THR A 20 20.46 -6.41 13.75
N GLU A 21 20.03 -7.18 12.74
CA GLU A 21 18.95 -6.78 11.84
C GLU A 21 17.63 -6.67 12.60
N LYS A 22 17.32 -7.63 13.49
CA LYS A 22 16.13 -7.54 14.34
C LYS A 22 16.12 -6.25 15.18
N ALA A 23 17.26 -5.88 15.76
CA ALA A 23 17.38 -4.64 16.52
C ALA A 23 17.19 -3.39 15.65
N ARG A 24 17.81 -3.35 14.46
CA ARG A 24 17.60 -2.26 13.47
C ARG A 24 16.13 -2.13 13.08
N ARG A 25 15.48 -3.24 12.73
CA ARG A 25 14.07 -3.30 12.32
C ARG A 25 13.14 -2.90 13.45
N PHE A 26 13.47 -3.27 14.69
CA PHE A 26 12.73 -2.84 15.87
C PHE A 26 12.77 -1.31 16.08
N GLU A 27 13.91 -0.65 15.87
CA GLU A 27 13.99 0.81 15.98
C GLU A 27 13.16 1.51 14.88
N ILE A 28 13.18 0.98 13.66
CA ILE A 28 12.31 1.49 12.57
C ILE A 28 10.84 1.29 12.93
N PHE A 29 10.47 0.11 13.42
CA PHE A 29 9.12 -0.20 13.88
C PHE A 29 8.64 0.76 14.96
N LYS A 30 9.48 1.01 15.97
CA LYS A 30 9.18 1.94 17.06
C LYS A 30 8.98 3.36 16.53
N SER A 31 9.84 3.82 15.62
CA SER A 31 9.72 5.14 14.98
C SER A 31 8.42 5.27 14.19
N ASN A 32 8.08 4.27 13.36
CA ASN A 32 6.86 4.26 12.56
C ASN A 32 5.60 4.18 13.43
N VAL A 33 5.60 3.38 14.50
CA VAL A 33 4.49 3.34 15.47
C VAL A 33 4.31 4.67 16.17
N GLY A 34 5.40 5.33 16.58
CA GLY A 34 5.34 6.67 17.16
C GLY A 34 4.77 7.70 16.18
N PHE A 35 5.15 7.63 14.91
CA PHE A 35 4.59 8.46 13.85
C PHE A 35 3.09 8.22 13.66
N ILE A 36 2.64 6.96 13.64
CA ILE A 36 1.23 6.58 13.55
C ILE A 36 0.43 7.15 14.72
N GLU A 37 0.92 6.98 15.94
CA GLU A 37 0.26 7.46 17.16
C GLU A 37 0.15 9.00 17.15
N MET A 38 1.22 9.70 16.77
CA MET A 38 1.23 11.16 16.63
C MET A 38 0.28 11.65 15.53
N PHE A 39 0.24 10.96 14.38
CA PHE A 39 -0.64 11.33 13.26
C PHE A 39 -2.11 11.13 13.65
N ASN A 40 -2.44 9.98 14.24
CA ASN A 40 -3.81 9.63 14.62
C ASN A 40 -4.34 10.44 15.80
N ALA A 41 -3.48 11.06 16.61
CA ALA A 41 -3.89 12.00 17.66
C ALA A 41 -4.43 13.33 17.09
N GLN A 42 -4.22 13.60 15.80
CA GLN A 42 -4.72 14.79 15.11
C GLN A 42 -6.05 14.50 14.41
N ASN A 43 -6.83 15.54 14.09
CA ASN A 43 -8.14 15.41 13.48
C ASN A 43 -8.08 15.28 11.94
N HIS A 44 -7.57 14.15 11.46
CA HIS A 44 -7.52 13.82 10.03
C HIS A 44 -8.76 13.05 9.58
N LYS A 45 -9.09 13.12 8.27
CA LYS A 45 -10.18 12.34 7.66
C LYS A 45 -9.83 10.86 7.45
N PHE A 46 -8.61 10.47 7.80
CA PHE A 46 -8.10 9.10 7.71
C PHE A 46 -7.13 8.83 8.86
N TRP A 47 -6.89 7.56 9.12
CA TRP A 47 -5.94 7.11 10.13
C TRP A 47 -4.85 6.26 9.48
N LEU A 48 -3.69 6.24 10.12
CA LEU A 48 -2.63 5.29 9.81
C LEU A 48 -2.77 4.05 10.68
N GLY A 49 -2.35 2.91 10.15
CA GLY A 49 -2.38 1.63 10.86
C GLY A 49 -1.01 0.97 10.80
N VAL A 50 -0.69 0.20 11.84
CA VAL A 50 0.46 -0.70 11.81
C VAL A 50 0.14 -1.81 10.82
N ASN A 51 0.84 -1.83 9.69
CA ASN A 51 0.64 -2.79 8.61
C ASN A 51 1.94 -3.56 8.31
N GLN A 52 1.97 -4.34 7.23
CA GLN A 52 3.14 -5.12 6.82
C GLN A 52 4.42 -4.29 6.58
N PHE A 53 4.32 -2.98 6.39
CA PHE A 53 5.46 -2.10 6.12
C PHE A 53 5.98 -1.38 7.38
N ALA A 54 5.54 -1.79 8.58
CA ALA A 54 5.88 -1.07 9.79
C ALA A 54 7.37 -1.12 10.18
N ASP A 55 8.17 -2.08 9.69
CA ASP A 55 9.60 -2.24 10.01
C ASP A 55 10.57 -1.76 8.91
N ILE A 56 10.06 -1.09 7.87
CA ILE A 56 10.89 -0.54 6.79
C ILE A 56 10.84 0.98 6.78
N THR A 57 11.91 1.60 6.28
CA THR A 57 11.94 3.05 6.10
C THR A 57 11.17 3.46 4.84
N ASN A 58 10.81 4.74 4.75
CA ASN A 58 10.14 5.27 3.57
C ASN A 58 11.00 5.10 2.29
N ASP A 59 12.32 5.20 2.41
CA ASP A 59 13.23 5.04 1.26
C ASP A 59 13.38 3.57 0.84
N GLU A 60 13.40 2.65 1.81
CA GLU A 60 13.31 1.20 1.52
C GLU A 60 11.98 0.90 0.80
N PHE A 61 10.86 1.37 1.34
CA PHE A 61 9.53 1.18 0.73
C PHE A 61 9.47 1.70 -0.70
N LYS A 62 9.97 2.91 -0.97
CA LYS A 62 10.01 3.46 -2.33
C LYS A 62 10.80 2.54 -3.27
N THR A 63 11.98 2.11 -2.85
CA THR A 63 12.88 1.29 -3.66
C THR A 63 12.26 -0.08 -3.98
N THR A 64 11.58 -0.72 -3.02
CA THR A 64 11.07 -2.09 -3.21
C THR A 64 9.64 -2.14 -3.73
N ASN A 65 8.80 -1.13 -3.46
CA ASN A 65 7.35 -1.22 -3.69
C ASN A 65 6.79 -0.25 -4.74
N THR A 66 7.53 0.77 -5.20
CA THR A 66 6.93 1.81 -6.07
C THR A 66 7.35 1.75 -7.55
N ASN A 67 8.50 1.18 -7.90
CA ASN A 67 9.08 1.38 -9.24
C ASN A 67 9.40 0.09 -10.04
N LYS A 68 8.59 -0.95 -9.91
CA LYS A 68 8.81 -2.25 -10.59
C LYS A 68 8.30 -2.35 -12.05
N GLY A 69 8.08 -1.26 -12.80
CA GLY A 69 7.60 -1.47 -14.18
C GLY A 69 7.06 -0.32 -15.02
N PHE A 70 7.17 0.96 -14.63
CA PHE A 70 6.84 2.02 -15.58
C PHE A 70 7.95 2.13 -16.63
N LYS A 71 7.83 1.32 -17.68
CA LYS A 71 8.52 1.54 -18.94
C LYS A 71 7.58 2.38 -19.79
N ALA A 72 7.93 3.65 -20.03
CA ALA A 72 7.23 4.46 -21.00
C ALA A 72 7.29 3.72 -22.35
N ASN A 73 6.19 3.07 -22.73
CA ASN A 73 6.10 2.37 -24.00
C ASN A 73 6.09 3.44 -25.09
N ALA A 74 7.24 3.64 -25.75
CA ALA A 74 7.38 4.57 -26.86
C ALA A 74 6.59 4.13 -28.11
N MET A 75 6.10 2.88 -28.15
CA MET A 75 5.18 2.41 -29.18
C MET A 75 3.74 2.49 -28.69
N ARG A 76 3.11 3.66 -28.86
CA ARG A 76 1.66 3.70 -29.02
C ARG A 76 1.33 3.03 -30.35
N VAL A 77 0.95 1.75 -30.32
CA VAL A 77 0.08 1.23 -31.39
C VAL A 77 -1.16 2.11 -31.35
N LEU A 78 -1.35 2.91 -32.41
CA LEU A 78 -2.54 3.73 -32.56
C LEU A 78 -3.73 2.77 -32.71
N SER A 79 -4.33 2.39 -31.58
CA SER A 79 -5.62 1.70 -31.59
C SER A 79 -6.63 2.65 -32.23
N THR A 80 -7.15 2.22 -33.39
CA THR A 80 -8.27 2.82 -34.11
C THR A 80 -9.62 2.37 -33.52
N GLY A 81 -9.61 1.60 -32.43
CA GLY A 81 -10.81 1.17 -31.73
C GLY A 81 -11.49 2.29 -30.96
N PHE A 82 -12.80 2.13 -30.77
CA PHE A 82 -13.67 2.93 -29.90
C PHE A 82 -12.97 3.32 -28.60
N ARG A 83 -12.94 4.62 -28.29
CA ARG A 83 -12.31 5.15 -27.07
C ARG A 83 -13.33 5.52 -26.00
N TYR A 84 -14.46 6.09 -26.40
CA TYR A 84 -15.59 6.43 -25.54
C TYR A 84 -16.82 6.72 -26.41
N GLU A 85 -18.02 6.51 -25.87
CA GLU A 85 -19.30 6.85 -26.50
C GLU A 85 -19.71 8.26 -26.08
N ASN A 86 -20.55 8.92 -26.89
CA ASN A 86 -21.17 10.17 -26.48
C ASN A 86 -22.23 9.87 -25.40
N MET A 87 -21.87 10.09 -24.13
CA MET A 87 -22.68 9.70 -22.98
C MET A 87 -23.27 10.93 -22.27
N SER A 88 -24.54 10.88 -21.88
CA SER A 88 -25.15 11.93 -21.05
C SER A 88 -24.69 11.79 -19.59
N PHE A 89 -24.39 12.91 -18.95
CA PHE A 89 -24.05 12.94 -17.52
C PHE A 89 -25.22 12.48 -16.63
N ASP A 90 -26.46 12.65 -17.08
CA ASP A 90 -27.66 12.20 -16.36
C ASP A 90 -27.75 10.68 -16.26
N ALA A 91 -27.04 9.95 -17.13
CA ALA A 91 -27.01 8.49 -17.13
C ALA A 91 -25.94 7.90 -16.18
N VAL A 92 -25.10 8.75 -15.57
CA VAL A 92 -24.02 8.31 -14.69
C VAL A 92 -24.52 8.26 -13.24
N PRO A 93 -24.40 7.13 -12.53
CA PRO A 93 -24.84 7.04 -11.15
C PRO A 93 -23.93 7.85 -10.22
N ALA A 94 -24.49 8.37 -9.13
CA ALA A 94 -23.75 9.15 -8.13
C ALA A 94 -22.63 8.35 -7.43
N THR A 95 -22.74 7.02 -7.38
CA THR A 95 -21.71 6.11 -6.84
C THR A 95 -21.65 4.83 -7.69
N MET A 96 -20.45 4.25 -7.82
CA MET A 96 -20.23 3.01 -8.56
C MET A 96 -19.16 2.17 -7.86
N ASP A 97 -19.44 0.88 -7.66
CA ASP A 97 -18.48 -0.11 -7.17
C ASP A 97 -18.45 -1.34 -8.09
N TRP A 98 -17.36 -1.51 -8.84
CA TRP A 98 -17.17 -2.63 -9.75
C TRP A 98 -17.05 -3.99 -9.04
N ARG A 99 -16.69 -4.00 -7.75
CA ARG A 99 -16.66 -5.24 -6.95
C ARG A 99 -18.06 -5.81 -6.78
N ALA A 100 -19.05 -4.94 -6.58
CA ALA A 100 -20.47 -5.34 -6.49
C ALA A 100 -21.02 -5.89 -7.81
N LYS A 101 -20.31 -5.65 -8.93
CA LYS A 101 -20.63 -6.18 -10.26
C LYS A 101 -19.82 -7.42 -10.63
N GLY A 102 -18.96 -7.93 -9.73
CA GLY A 102 -18.11 -9.09 -9.98
C GLY A 102 -17.00 -8.84 -11.02
N ALA A 103 -16.74 -7.59 -11.37
CA ALA A 103 -15.74 -7.22 -12.38
C ALA A 103 -14.31 -7.10 -11.82
N VAL A 104 -14.12 -7.28 -10.51
CA VAL A 104 -12.84 -7.11 -9.82
C VAL A 104 -12.38 -8.45 -9.25
N THR A 105 -11.17 -8.88 -9.62
CA THR A 105 -10.55 -10.10 -9.07
C THR A 105 -10.08 -9.88 -7.63
N PRO A 106 -9.81 -10.94 -6.84
CA PRO A 106 -9.21 -10.82 -5.52
C PRO A 106 -7.92 -9.98 -5.52
N ILE A 107 -7.65 -9.33 -4.38
CA ILE A 107 -6.44 -8.54 -4.17
C ILE A 107 -5.22 -9.44 -4.33
N LYS A 108 -4.23 -8.96 -5.09
CA LYS A 108 -2.94 -9.63 -5.29
C LYS A 108 -1.85 -8.89 -4.54
N ASP A 109 -0.76 -9.59 -4.23
CA ASP A 109 0.46 -8.98 -3.71
C ASP A 109 1.49 -8.87 -4.85
N GLN A 110 2.00 -7.66 -5.07
CA GLN A 110 3.08 -7.39 -6.04
C GLN A 110 4.48 -7.51 -5.42
N GLY A 111 4.52 -7.83 -4.12
CA GLY A 111 5.70 -8.20 -3.35
C GLY A 111 6.44 -9.33 -4.05
#